data_AF-A0A6L9J4I2-F1
#
_entry.id   AF-A0A6L9J4I2-F1
#
_cell.length_a   1.000
_cell.length_b   1.000
_cell.length_c   1.000
_cell.angle_alpha   90.00
_cell.angle_beta   90.00
_cell.angle_gamma   90.00
#
_symmetry.space_group_name_H-M   'P 1'
#
loop_
_entity.id
_entity.type
_entity.pdbx_description
1 polymer ?
#
loop_
_entity_poly.entity_id
_entity_poly.type
_entity_poly.pdbx_seq_one_letter_code
_entity_poly.pdbx_strand_id
1 'polypeptide(L)'
;MFAVQRGTNVSHWLSQVEGRTVEGHNVERSIWFAEEDVQRIAGWGCDHIRLPVDEVQLWDDSGNREPEAFELLNHALDWCE
;
A
#
# COMPACT_ATOMS: atom_id res chain seq x y z
N MET A 1 -13.81 -13.18 16.37
CA MET A 1 -12.92 -13.79 15.36
C MET A 1 -13.25 -13.12 14.04
N PHE A 2 -12.30 -12.43 13.43
CA PHE A 2 -12.46 -11.83 12.10
C PHE A 2 -12.50 -12.97 11.07
N ALA A 3 -13.57 -13.06 10.28
CA ALA A 3 -13.74 -14.13 9.29
C ALA A 3 -13.25 -13.63 7.93
N VAL A 4 -12.12 -14.15 7.50
CA VAL A 4 -11.44 -13.80 6.24
C VAL A 4 -11.80 -14.86 5.20
N GLN A 5 -12.41 -14.49 4.07
CA GLN A 5 -12.79 -15.46 3.03
C GLN A 5 -12.09 -15.19 1.70
N ARG A 6 -12.31 -14.01 1.10
CA ARG A 6 -11.80 -13.68 -0.24
C ARG A 6 -11.08 -12.33 -0.20
N GLY A 7 -9.86 -12.30 -0.67
CA GLY A 7 -9.09 -11.06 -0.71
C GLY A 7 -8.11 -11.04 -1.85
N THR A 8 -7.50 -9.88 -2.02
CA THR A 8 -6.50 -9.62 -3.06
C THR A 8 -5.25 -9.00 -2.45
N ASN A 9 -4.16 -8.99 -3.24
CA ASN A 9 -2.91 -8.34 -2.87
C ASN A 9 -2.75 -7.03 -3.64
N VAL A 10 -2.36 -5.97 -2.95
CA VAL A 10 -1.91 -4.72 -3.59
C VAL A 10 -0.39 -4.78 -3.74
N SER A 11 0.07 -5.41 -4.82
CA SER A 11 1.52 -5.53 -5.11
C SER A 11 2.02 -4.31 -5.89
N HIS A 12 3.34 -4.15 -6.03
CA HIS A 12 3.98 -3.06 -6.80
C HIS A 12 3.74 -1.65 -6.25
N TRP A 13 3.35 -1.55 -4.98
CA TRP A 13 3.22 -0.29 -4.26
C TRP A 13 4.29 -0.20 -3.18
N LEU A 14 3.94 -0.40 -1.91
CA LEU A 14 4.89 -0.44 -0.80
C LEU A 14 5.77 -1.70 -0.76
N SER A 15 5.58 -2.62 -1.71
CA SER A 15 6.30 -3.91 -1.81
C SER A 15 7.39 -3.93 -2.88
N GLN A 16 7.75 -2.78 -3.47
CA GLN A 16 8.82 -2.69 -4.46
C GLN A 16 9.68 -1.45 -4.26
N VAL A 17 10.96 -1.58 -4.61
CA VAL A 17 11.94 -0.49 -4.57
C VAL A 17 11.86 0.38 -5.83
N GLU A 18 11.49 -0.21 -6.97
CA GLU A 18 11.13 0.51 -8.20
C GLU A 18 9.81 1.26 -7.99
N GLY A 19 9.90 2.51 -7.54
CA GLY A 19 8.74 3.34 -7.24
C GLY A 19 9.10 4.64 -6.52
N ARG A 20 10.23 4.67 -5.80
CA ARG A 20 10.81 5.94 -5.32
C ARG A 20 11.49 6.73 -6.44
N THR A 21 12.11 6.03 -7.38
CA THR A 21 12.83 6.58 -8.54
C THR A 21 12.87 5.53 -9.64
N VAL A 22 11.86 5.51 -10.53
CA VAL A 22 11.98 4.77 -11.79
C VAL A 22 12.75 5.66 -12.75
N GLU A 23 14.01 5.36 -13.03
CA GLU A 23 14.85 6.01 -14.07
C GLU A 23 14.61 7.52 -14.28
N GLY A 24 14.74 8.34 -13.22
CA GLY A 24 14.61 9.80 -13.33
C GLY A 24 13.18 10.34 -13.41
N HIS A 25 12.18 9.52 -13.12
CA HIS A 25 10.78 9.93 -12.93
C HIS A 25 10.35 9.64 -11.49
N ASN A 26 10.17 10.70 -10.70
CA ASN A 26 9.48 10.65 -9.42
C ASN A 26 7.98 10.58 -9.71
N VAL A 27 7.43 9.37 -9.83
CA VAL A 27 5.98 9.21 -9.90
C VAL A 27 5.44 9.21 -8.47
N GLU A 28 4.52 10.12 -8.17
CA GLU A 28 3.87 10.25 -6.87
C GLU A 28 3.26 8.89 -6.43
N ARG A 29 3.75 8.31 -5.33
CA ARG A 29 3.32 6.97 -4.88
C ARG A 29 1.83 6.90 -4.51
N SER A 30 1.23 8.04 -4.21
CA SER A 30 -0.20 8.21 -3.92
C SER A 30 -1.12 7.91 -5.11
N ILE A 31 -0.64 7.98 -6.35
CA ILE A 31 -1.49 7.74 -7.54
C ILE A 31 -1.67 6.25 -7.85
N TRP A 32 -0.86 5.38 -7.25
CA TRP A 32 -0.83 3.94 -7.56
C TRP A 32 -1.89 3.14 -6.82
N PHE A 33 -2.37 3.67 -5.69
CA PHE A 33 -3.42 3.05 -4.89
C PHE A 33 -4.16 4.13 -4.11
N ALA A 34 -5.47 4.22 -4.35
CA ALA A 34 -6.35 5.21 -3.75
C ALA A 34 -7.63 4.58 -3.18
N GLU A 35 -8.44 5.37 -2.48
CA GLU A 35 -9.71 4.93 -1.89
C GLU A 35 -10.64 4.30 -2.94
N GLU A 36 -10.68 4.84 -4.15
CA GLU A 36 -11.51 4.32 -5.24
C GLU A 36 -11.13 2.89 -5.64
N ASP A 37 -9.86 2.51 -5.49
CA ASP A 37 -9.41 1.14 -5.74
C ASP A 37 -9.87 0.19 -4.63
N VAL A 38 -9.86 0.64 -3.37
CA VAL A 38 -10.43 -0.12 -2.24
C VAL A 38 -11.92 -0.36 -2.46
N GLN A 39 -12.67 0.69 -2.81
CA GLN A 39 -14.10 0.59 -3.11
C GLN A 39 -14.37 -0.36 -4.27
N ARG A 40 -13.53 -0.33 -5.32
CA ARG A 40 -13.64 -1.24 -6.47
C ARG A 40 -13.36 -2.69 -6.08
N ILE A 41 -12.32 -2.94 -5.29
CA ILE A 41 -11.97 -4.27 -4.76
C ILE A 41 -13.11 -4.84 -3.91
N ALA A 42 -13.71 -4.02 -3.04
CA ALA A 42 -14.89 -4.40 -2.27
C ALA A 42 -16.08 -4.73 -3.18
N GLY A 43 -16.29 -3.93 -4.24
CA GLY A 43 -17.30 -4.18 -5.27
C GLY A 43 -17.12 -5.48 -6.05
N TRP A 44 -15.91 -6.04 -6.11
CA TRP A 44 -15.64 -7.37 -6.66
C TRP A 44 -15.95 -8.53 -5.69
N GLY A 45 -16.34 -8.21 -4.45
CA GLY A 45 -16.67 -9.19 -3.42
C GLY A 45 -15.47 -9.69 -2.61
N CYS A 46 -14.39 -8.90 -2.54
CA CYS A 46 -13.31 -9.15 -1.59
C CYS A 46 -13.68 -8.57 -0.20
N ASP A 47 -13.33 -9.29 0.86
CA ASP A 47 -13.55 -8.94 2.27
C ASP A 47 -12.26 -8.51 3.01
N HIS A 48 -11.10 -8.63 2.35
CA HIS A 48 -9.84 -8.13 2.87
C HIS A 48 -8.86 -7.80 1.75
N ILE A 49 -7.92 -6.92 2.07
CA ILE A 49 -6.77 -6.59 1.24
C ILE A 49 -5.52 -6.99 2.01
N ARG A 50 -4.61 -7.71 1.36
CA ARG A 50 -3.25 -7.90 1.85
C ARG A 50 -2.38 -6.79 1.26
N LEU A 51 -1.72 -6.04 2.15
CA LEU A 51 -0.74 -5.01 1.83
C LEU A 51 0.67 -5.61 2.06
N PRO A 52 1.35 -6.13 1.02
CA PRO A 52 2.77 -6.45 1.12
C PRO A 52 3.58 -5.14 1.23
N VAL A 53 4.54 -5.13 2.14
CA VAL A 53 5.44 -4.00 2.37
C VAL A 53 6.89 -4.51 2.46
N ASP A 54 7.83 -3.77 1.88
CA ASP A 54 9.25 -4.03 2.05
C ASP A 54 9.81 -3.13 3.17
N GLU A 55 10.66 -3.68 4.04
CA GLU A 55 11.24 -2.91 5.17
C GLU A 55 11.99 -1.66 4.69
N VAL A 56 12.72 -1.77 3.57
CA VAL A 56 13.43 -0.62 2.97
C VAL A 56 12.47 0.49 2.51
N GLN A 57 11.19 0.19 2.28
CA GLN A 57 10.16 1.19 1.97
C GLN A 57 9.68 1.94 3.21
N LEU A 58 9.62 1.26 4.35
CA LEU A 58 9.13 1.83 5.61
C LEU A 58 10.23 2.45 6.47
N TRP A 59 11.48 2.02 6.32
CA TRP A 59 12.57 2.41 7.20
C TRP A 59 13.83 2.83 6.45
N ASP A 60 14.58 3.75 7.04
CA ASP A 60 15.95 4.05 6.64
C ASP A 60 16.96 3.08 7.30
N ASP A 61 18.24 3.15 6.89
CA ASP A 61 19.31 2.30 7.42
C ASP A 61 19.57 2.51 8.94
N SER A 62 19.08 3.61 9.52
CA SER A 62 19.16 3.90 10.96
C SER A 62 17.92 3.43 11.73
N GLY A 63 16.94 2.84 11.05
CA GLY A 63 15.68 2.37 11.63
C GLY A 63 14.66 3.48 11.88
N ASN A 64 14.82 4.67 11.31
CA ASN A 64 13.80 5.71 11.37
C ASN A 64 12.70 5.41 10.34
N ARG A 65 11.46 5.77 10.70
CA ARG A 65 10.31 5.65 9.79
C ARG A 65 10.47 6.62 8.60
N GLU A 66 10.17 6.12 7.41
CA GLU A 66 9.96 6.94 6.23
C GLU A 66 8.54 7.55 6.30
N PRO A 67 8.40 8.88 6.50
CA PRO A 67 7.11 9.48 6.80
C PRO A 67 6.04 9.27 5.71
N GLU A 68 6.39 9.41 4.43
CA GLU A 68 5.44 9.31 3.33
C GLU A 68 4.87 7.90 3.22
N ALA A 69 5.72 6.86 3.32
CA ALA A 69 5.28 5.47 3.26
C ALA A 69 4.33 5.10 4.41
N PHE A 70 4.57 5.63 5.62
CA PHE A 70 3.67 5.41 6.75
C PHE A 70 2.36 6.20 6.61
N GLU A 71 2.38 7.39 6.02
CA GLU A 71 1.16 8.14 5.71
C GLU A 71 0.30 7.39 4.68
N LEU A 72 0.91 6.91 3.60
CA LEU A 72 0.26 6.06 2.60
C LEU A 72 -0.33 4.78 3.20
N LEU A 73 0.43 4.10 4.07
CA LEU A 73 -0.02 2.91 4.77
C LEU A 73 -1.23 3.21 5.67
N ASN A 74 -1.21 4.32 6.43
CA ASN A 74 -2.32 4.71 7.29
C ASN A 74 -3.57 5.02 6.46
N HIS A 75 -3.47 5.77 5.36
CA HIS A 75 -4.60 6.02 4.48
C HIS A 75 -5.24 4.72 3.97
N ALA A 76 -4.43 3.75 3.52
CA ALA A 76 -4.94 2.46 3.07
C ALA A 76 -5.66 1.67 4.17
N LEU A 77 -5.20 1.78 5.43
CA LEU A 77 -5.87 1.17 6.58
C LEU A 77 -7.20 1.86 6.87
N ASP A 78 -7.23 3.20 6.86
CA ASP A 78 -8.43 4.01 7.12
C ASP A 78 -9.54 3.74 6.08
N TRP A 79 -9.17 3.46 4.82
CA TRP A 79 -10.14 3.11 3.77
C TRP A 79 -10.75 1.70 3.93
N CYS A 80 -10.14 0.83 4.73
CA CYS A 80 -10.55 -0.57 4.90
C CYS A 80 -11.40 -0.80 6.18
N GLU A 81 -11.80 0.26 6.89
CA GLU A 81 -12.66 0.17 8.09
C GLU A 81 -14.14 -0.17 7.81
#